data_AF-A0A661C335-F1
#
_entry.id   AF-A0A661C335-F1
#
_cell.length_a   1.000
_cell.length_b   1.000
_cell.length_c   1.000
_cell.angle_alpha   90.00
_cell.angle_beta   90.00
_cell.angle_gamma   90.00
#
_symmetry.space_group_name_H-M   'P 1'
#
loop_
_entity.id
_entity.type
_entity.pdbx_description
1 polymer ?
#
loop_
_entity_poly.entity_id
_entity_poly.type
_entity_poly.pdbx_seq_one_letter_code
_entity_poly.pdbx_strand_id
1 'polypeptide(L)'
;MTIMKYLFLVLSLLLTACDNSDKVETVSSESGNLILTESHGGGGSAWGLAECDGCHVLNSIHQQAESIRPIVQNKGYESCTGCHGSNGTSEARKCLLCHNSTDLAEMPIVEGKHGHTFISEDTEALKDEQCVVCHLASDMNGDFDPNRDLTRLKDSRQLYTPYTSSSEFCLRCHNRDHQQTGFEMDVDYENPLIAMSDNYNYVDKHGEKAGTGERSYAGLREGYRYDSLVECTDCHAMHGTDNTGLIIDDSKKGLSELDAEIRNKPYSINNTSGNNAELCVMCHQMDVLLDDAELDVGNGLSGLHEIAGDCQLCHSHGEAVQAGM
;
A
#
# COMPACT_ATOMS: atom_id res chain seq x y z
N MET A 1 -63.74 0.07 -13.94
CA MET A 1 -62.67 1.01 -13.49
C MET A 1 -61.74 0.44 -12.43
N THR A 2 -62.13 -0.58 -11.67
CA THR A 2 -61.32 -1.18 -10.58
C THR A 2 -60.17 -2.04 -11.11
N ILE A 3 -60.38 -2.81 -12.19
CA ILE A 3 -59.36 -3.68 -12.81
C ILE A 3 -58.19 -2.86 -13.39
N MET A 4 -58.48 -1.67 -13.93
CA MET A 4 -57.46 -0.78 -14.50
C MET A 4 -56.54 -0.16 -13.43
N LYS A 5 -57.03 -0.01 -12.19
CA LYS A 5 -56.22 0.47 -11.05
C LYS A 5 -55.26 -0.60 -10.55
N TYR A 6 -55.65 -1.88 -10.55
CA TYR A 6 -54.76 -2.98 -10.17
C TYR A 6 -53.68 -3.24 -11.22
N LEU A 7 -54.02 -3.11 -12.51
CA LEU A 7 -53.05 -3.23 -13.59
C LEU A 7 -51.95 -2.15 -13.50
N PHE A 8 -52.32 -0.91 -13.15
CA PHE A 8 -51.37 0.19 -12.97
C PHE A 8 -50.50 0.01 -11.73
N LEU A 9 -51.04 -0.54 -10.64
CA LEU A 9 -50.28 -0.83 -9.42
C LEU A 9 -49.24 -1.96 -9.65
N VAL A 10 -49.63 -3.02 -10.37
CA VAL A 10 -48.72 -4.13 -10.71
C VAL A 10 -47.65 -3.69 -11.71
N LEU A 11 -47.98 -2.83 -12.69
CA LEU A 11 -47.01 -2.26 -13.62
C LEU A 11 -46.03 -1.29 -12.92
N SER A 12 -46.49 -0.57 -11.90
CA SER A 12 -45.63 0.32 -11.10
C SER A 12 -44.68 -0.47 -10.20
N LEU A 13 -45.14 -1.58 -9.61
CA LEU A 13 -44.31 -2.50 -8.82
C LEU A 13 -43.27 -3.25 -9.67
N LEU A 14 -43.58 -3.55 -10.94
CA LEU A 14 -42.64 -4.17 -11.88
C LEU A 14 -41.62 -3.18 -12.45
N LEU A 15 -41.90 -1.87 -12.44
CA LEU A 15 -40.96 -0.81 -12.84
C LEU A 15 -40.01 -0.36 -11.71
N THR A 16 -40.32 -0.69 -10.45
CA THR A 16 -39.44 -0.45 -9.29
C THR A 16 -38.57 -1.66 -8.93
N ALA A 17 -38.69 -2.76 -9.67
CA ALA A 17 -37.93 -4.01 -9.47
C ALA A 17 -36.73 -4.14 -10.44
N CYS A 18 -36.27 -3.04 -11.04
CA CYS A 18 -34.91 -2.98 -11.55
C CYS A 18 -33.98 -2.76 -10.35
N ASP A 19 -33.53 -3.90 -9.84
CA ASP A 19 -32.41 -4.10 -8.94
C ASP A 19 -31.46 -2.90 -8.89
N ASN A 20 -31.39 -2.27 -7.72
CA ASN A 20 -30.14 -1.76 -7.21
C ASN A 20 -29.23 -2.98 -7.06
N SER A 21 -28.63 -3.43 -8.16
CA SER A 21 -27.29 -3.97 -8.01
C SER A 21 -26.50 -2.83 -7.38
N ASP A 22 -25.84 -3.13 -6.27
CA ASP A 22 -24.71 -2.35 -5.81
C ASP A 22 -23.76 -2.26 -7.01
N LYS A 23 -23.97 -1.24 -7.85
CA LYS A 23 -22.96 -0.78 -8.77
C LYS A 23 -21.92 -0.23 -7.83
N VAL A 24 -20.98 -1.10 -7.46
CA VAL A 24 -19.65 -0.67 -7.07
C VAL A 24 -19.30 0.34 -8.15
N GLU A 25 -19.33 1.63 -7.82
CA GLU A 25 -18.93 2.68 -8.74
C GLU A 25 -17.42 2.47 -8.96
N THR A 26 -17.07 1.61 -9.91
CA THR A 26 -15.70 1.15 -10.15
C THR A 26 -14.92 2.04 -11.11
N VAL A 27 -15.36 3.27 -11.38
CA VAL A 27 -14.58 4.21 -12.18
C VAL A 27 -14.84 5.64 -11.72
N SER A 28 -13.76 6.36 -11.42
CA SER A 28 -13.76 7.81 -11.23
C SER A 28 -14.44 8.51 -12.41
N SER A 29 -15.37 9.40 -12.11
CA SER A 29 -16.02 10.27 -13.10
C SER A 29 -15.07 11.31 -13.71
N GLU A 30 -13.82 11.39 -13.22
CA GLU A 30 -12.78 12.30 -13.73
C GLU A 30 -11.75 11.61 -14.64
N SER A 31 -11.49 10.28 -14.53
CA SER A 31 -10.46 9.58 -15.34
C SER A 31 -10.97 8.48 -16.30
N GLY A 32 -12.18 7.96 -16.11
CA GLY A 32 -13.01 7.29 -17.13
C GLY A 32 -12.50 6.04 -17.89
N ASN A 33 -11.28 5.52 -17.69
CA ASN A 33 -10.64 4.60 -18.67
C ASN A 33 -10.13 3.25 -18.10
N LEU A 34 -10.78 2.68 -17.09
CA LEU A 34 -10.46 1.33 -16.63
C LEU A 34 -11.36 0.29 -17.31
N ILE A 35 -10.74 -0.72 -17.94
CA ILE A 35 -11.41 -1.84 -18.62
C ILE A 35 -11.81 -2.91 -17.58
N LEU A 36 -12.46 -2.47 -16.51
CA LEU A 36 -12.94 -3.33 -15.43
C LEU A 36 -14.44 -3.60 -15.54
N THR A 37 -15.08 -3.18 -16.63
CA THR A 37 -16.52 -3.31 -16.84
C THR A 37 -16.86 -3.82 -18.23
N GLU A 38 -17.99 -4.52 -18.34
CA GLU A 38 -18.52 -5.07 -19.58
C GLU A 38 -18.90 -4.02 -20.64
N SER A 39 -18.75 -2.73 -20.33
CA SER A 39 -19.09 -1.63 -21.25
C SER A 39 -17.99 -1.32 -22.28
N HIS A 40 -16.84 -2.01 -22.22
CA HIS A 40 -15.71 -1.74 -23.10
C HIS A 40 -15.98 -2.06 -24.57
N GLY A 41 -15.66 -1.11 -25.45
CA GLY A 41 -16.11 -1.12 -26.85
C GLY A 41 -17.57 -0.69 -26.97
N GLY A 42 -17.98 -0.10 -28.10
CA GLY A 42 -19.36 0.41 -28.26
C GLY A 42 -20.41 -0.67 -27.97
N GLY A 43 -21.06 -0.59 -26.80
CA GLY A 43 -22.03 -1.59 -26.33
C GLY A 43 -21.41 -2.88 -25.77
N GLY A 44 -20.19 -2.85 -25.25
CA GLY A 44 -19.50 -4.04 -24.72
C GLY A 44 -18.82 -4.91 -25.78
N SER A 45 -18.73 -4.43 -27.02
CA SER A 45 -18.26 -5.21 -28.16
C SER A 45 -16.81 -5.68 -28.07
N ALA A 46 -16.01 -5.06 -27.20
CA ALA A 46 -14.61 -5.42 -27.00
C ALA A 46 -14.40 -6.24 -25.72
N TRP A 47 -15.42 -6.40 -24.87
CA TRP A 47 -15.33 -7.19 -23.64
C TRP A 47 -15.18 -8.69 -23.95
N GLY A 48 -14.28 -9.35 -23.23
CA GLY A 48 -13.99 -10.78 -23.40
C GLY A 48 -13.11 -11.12 -24.61
N LEU A 49 -12.54 -10.11 -25.28
CA LEU A 49 -11.57 -10.29 -26.36
C LEU A 49 -10.14 -10.15 -25.82
N ALA A 50 -9.27 -11.13 -26.14
CA ALA A 50 -7.86 -11.11 -25.72
C ALA A 50 -7.00 -10.30 -26.69
N GLU A 51 -7.37 -10.27 -27.98
CA GLU A 51 -6.64 -9.63 -29.07
C GLU A 51 -6.89 -8.12 -29.10
N CYS A 52 -6.13 -7.38 -28.28
CA CYS A 52 -6.19 -5.92 -28.20
C CYS A 52 -5.91 -5.23 -29.55
N ASP A 53 -5.07 -5.84 -30.39
CA ASP A 53 -4.61 -5.32 -31.68
C ASP A 53 -5.69 -5.30 -32.77
N GLY A 54 -6.76 -6.09 -32.59
CA GLY A 54 -7.92 -6.05 -33.47
C GLY A 54 -8.69 -4.72 -33.41
N CYS A 55 -8.59 -4.00 -32.29
CA CYS A 55 -9.30 -2.73 -32.06
C CYS A 55 -8.37 -1.54 -31.82
N HIS A 56 -7.16 -1.77 -31.30
CA HIS A 56 -6.23 -0.72 -30.89
C HIS A 56 -4.94 -0.77 -31.70
N VAL A 57 -4.57 0.37 -32.30
CA VAL A 57 -3.29 0.51 -33.01
C VAL A 57 -2.26 1.16 -32.09
N LEU A 58 -1.20 0.43 -31.69
CA LEU A 58 -0.17 0.89 -30.74
C LEU A 58 0.39 2.29 -31.04
N ASN A 59 0.60 2.63 -32.31
CA ASN A 59 1.15 3.94 -32.69
C ASN A 59 0.19 5.11 -32.44
N SER A 60 -1.12 4.83 -32.36
CA SER A 60 -2.19 5.81 -32.28
C SER A 60 -2.87 5.89 -30.90
N ILE A 61 -2.65 4.92 -30.01
CA ILE A 61 -3.20 4.96 -28.65
C ILE A 61 -2.40 5.88 -27.72
N HIS A 62 -3.01 6.27 -26.60
CA HIS A 62 -2.39 7.03 -25.51
C HIS A 62 -1.73 8.36 -25.93
N GLN A 63 -2.25 9.04 -26.96
CA GLN A 63 -1.69 10.33 -27.42
C GLN A 63 -1.64 11.41 -26.33
N GLN A 64 -2.52 11.32 -25.32
CA GLN A 64 -2.65 12.27 -24.22
C GLN A 64 -2.02 11.76 -22.91
N ALA A 65 -1.43 10.56 -22.91
CA ALA A 65 -0.76 9.97 -21.75
C ALA A 65 0.73 9.81 -22.07
N GLU A 66 1.46 10.92 -22.05
CA GLU A 66 2.85 10.99 -22.53
C GLU A 66 3.83 10.13 -21.73
N SER A 67 3.57 9.87 -20.45
CA SER A 67 4.38 9.00 -19.59
C SER A 67 4.20 7.51 -19.89
N ILE A 68 2.96 7.08 -20.16
CA ILE A 68 2.62 5.66 -20.38
C ILE A 68 2.80 5.24 -21.84
N ARG A 69 2.58 6.16 -22.78
CA ARG A 69 2.61 5.84 -24.22
C ARG A 69 3.93 5.20 -24.68
N PRO A 70 5.14 5.70 -24.34
CA PRO A 70 6.39 5.07 -24.76
C PRO A 70 6.54 3.66 -24.21
N ILE A 71 6.12 3.42 -22.96
CA ILE A 71 6.16 2.10 -22.32
C ILE A 71 5.32 1.11 -23.12
N VAL A 72 4.06 1.48 -23.43
CA VAL A 72 3.14 0.64 -24.21
C VAL A 72 3.62 0.43 -25.65
N GLN A 73 4.19 1.44 -26.29
CA GLN A 73 4.75 1.30 -27.64
C GLN A 73 5.95 0.37 -27.68
N ASN A 74 6.79 0.38 -26.65
CA ASN A 74 7.98 -0.45 -26.55
C ASN A 74 7.63 -1.90 -26.16
N LYS A 75 6.71 -2.10 -25.22
CA LYS A 75 6.35 -3.42 -24.68
C LYS A 75 5.22 -4.10 -25.44
N GLY A 76 4.48 -3.36 -26.25
CA GLY A 76 3.37 -3.88 -27.06
C GLY A 76 2.16 -4.29 -26.22
N TYR A 77 1.29 -5.10 -26.83
CA TYR A 77 -0.02 -5.44 -26.27
C TYR A 77 0.02 -6.24 -24.95
N GLU A 78 1.14 -6.86 -24.61
CA GLU A 78 1.29 -7.54 -23.32
C GLU A 78 1.23 -6.58 -22.13
N SER A 79 1.56 -5.30 -22.34
CA SER A 79 1.47 -4.26 -21.29
C SER A 79 0.03 -3.86 -20.97
N CYS A 80 -0.92 -4.13 -21.88
CA CYS A 80 -2.30 -3.70 -21.73
C CYS A 80 -2.95 -4.28 -20.48
N THR A 81 -2.76 -5.59 -20.22
CA THR A 81 -3.43 -6.24 -19.10
C THR A 81 -2.91 -5.74 -17.76
N GLY A 82 -1.64 -5.33 -17.66
CA GLY A 82 -1.06 -4.75 -16.44
C GLY A 82 -1.87 -3.54 -15.93
N CYS A 83 -2.24 -2.64 -16.83
CA CYS A 83 -2.96 -1.42 -16.49
C CYS A 83 -4.48 -1.57 -16.54
N HIS A 84 -4.99 -2.22 -17.59
CA HIS A 84 -6.42 -2.27 -17.89
C HIS A 84 -7.15 -3.48 -17.32
N GLY A 85 -6.44 -4.43 -16.71
CA GLY A 85 -7.03 -5.70 -16.25
C GLY A 85 -7.21 -6.69 -17.40
N SER A 86 -7.94 -7.78 -17.15
CA SER A 86 -8.05 -8.88 -18.12
C SER A 86 -9.05 -8.63 -19.26
N ASN A 87 -9.75 -7.49 -19.27
CA ASN A 87 -10.83 -7.21 -20.23
C ASN A 87 -11.89 -8.34 -20.28
N GLY A 88 -12.25 -8.90 -19.13
CA GLY A 88 -13.24 -9.99 -19.05
C GLY A 88 -12.74 -11.35 -19.56
N THR A 89 -11.46 -11.47 -19.91
CA THR A 89 -10.83 -12.74 -20.30
C THR A 89 -10.15 -13.42 -19.11
N SER A 90 -9.59 -14.61 -19.36
CA SER A 90 -8.71 -15.32 -18.42
C SER A 90 -7.24 -14.93 -18.54
N GLU A 91 -6.90 -13.90 -19.34
CA GLU A 91 -5.53 -13.43 -19.48
C GLU A 91 -4.99 -12.88 -18.15
N ALA A 92 -3.74 -13.22 -17.85
CA ALA A 92 -3.08 -12.78 -16.62
C ALA A 92 -2.77 -11.28 -16.66
N ARG A 93 -2.87 -10.63 -15.50
CA ARG A 93 -2.55 -9.21 -15.33
C ARG A 93 -1.04 -9.05 -15.19
N LYS A 94 -0.35 -8.51 -16.20
CA LYS A 94 1.11 -8.36 -16.21
C LYS A 94 1.56 -7.01 -15.61
N CYS A 95 1.44 -6.85 -14.30
CA CYS A 95 1.75 -5.62 -13.55
C CYS A 95 3.26 -5.31 -13.59
N LEU A 96 4.09 -6.29 -13.25
CA LEU A 96 5.55 -6.18 -13.13
C LEU A 96 6.25 -5.95 -14.47
N LEU A 97 5.55 -6.21 -15.57
CA LEU A 97 6.01 -5.84 -16.90
C LEU A 97 6.26 -4.32 -16.99
N CYS A 98 5.48 -3.49 -16.31
CA CYS A 98 5.65 -2.02 -16.29
C CYS A 98 6.13 -1.48 -14.95
N HIS A 99 5.77 -2.09 -13.81
CA HIS A 99 6.25 -1.70 -12.48
C HIS A 99 7.67 -2.21 -12.22
N ASN A 100 8.64 -1.57 -12.83
CA ASN A 100 10.06 -1.85 -12.65
C ASN A 100 10.87 -0.54 -12.60
N SER A 101 12.15 -0.65 -12.21
CA SER A 101 13.07 0.48 -12.02
C SER A 101 13.43 1.27 -13.29
N THR A 102 12.98 0.85 -14.47
CA THR A 102 13.22 1.58 -15.73
C THR A 102 11.98 2.33 -16.21
N ASP A 103 10.81 1.69 -16.20
CA ASP A 103 9.60 2.24 -16.82
C ASP A 103 8.77 3.09 -15.84
N LEU A 104 8.58 2.62 -14.61
CA LEU A 104 7.81 3.29 -13.56
C LEU A 104 8.64 3.34 -12.27
N ALA A 105 9.79 4.00 -12.34
CA ALA A 105 10.80 4.00 -11.30
C ALA A 105 10.43 4.78 -10.02
N GLU A 106 9.45 5.69 -10.11
CA GLU A 106 9.18 6.64 -9.03
C GLU A 106 8.14 6.17 -7.99
N MET A 107 7.39 5.09 -8.22
CA MET A 107 6.29 4.69 -7.31
C MET A 107 5.90 3.20 -7.41
N PRO A 108 5.62 2.55 -6.28
CA PRO A 108 6.55 2.15 -5.22
C PRO A 108 7.47 1.00 -5.68
N ILE A 109 8.70 0.96 -5.18
CA ILE A 109 9.74 0.01 -5.60
C ILE A 109 9.35 -1.45 -5.28
N VAL A 110 9.23 -2.29 -6.31
CA VAL A 110 8.91 -3.73 -6.21
C VAL A 110 10.19 -4.57 -6.26
N GLU A 111 11.16 -4.23 -5.42
CA GLU A 111 12.45 -4.94 -5.35
C GLU A 111 12.63 -5.55 -3.95
N GLY A 112 13.49 -6.56 -3.87
CA GLY A 112 13.77 -7.29 -2.64
C GLY A 112 13.29 -8.74 -2.71
N LYS A 113 13.91 -9.59 -1.89
CA LYS A 113 13.61 -11.02 -1.86
C LYS A 113 12.34 -11.31 -1.10
N HIS A 114 12.05 -10.58 -0.04
CA HIS A 114 10.85 -10.79 0.77
C HIS A 114 9.72 -9.90 0.26
N GLY A 115 8.71 -10.51 -0.37
CA GLY A 115 7.49 -9.83 -0.79
C GLY A 115 6.36 -9.94 0.23
N HIS A 116 5.37 -9.04 0.15
CA HIS A 116 4.13 -9.16 0.92
C HIS A 116 3.22 -10.24 0.33
N THR A 117 3.53 -11.50 0.64
CA THR A 117 2.76 -12.67 0.20
C THR A 117 1.83 -13.12 1.33
N PHE A 118 0.67 -13.70 0.99
CA PHE A 118 -0.26 -14.27 1.97
C PHE A 118 0.18 -15.67 2.44
N ILE A 119 1.48 -15.94 2.41
CA ILE A 119 2.10 -17.20 2.78
C ILE A 119 3.26 -16.87 3.73
N SER A 120 3.06 -17.13 5.03
CA SER A 120 3.94 -16.66 6.11
C SER A 120 5.40 -17.14 6.04
N GLU A 121 5.67 -18.27 5.37
CA GLU A 121 7.02 -18.83 5.19
C GLU A 121 7.67 -18.46 3.85
N ASP A 122 6.94 -17.76 2.97
CA ASP A 122 7.44 -17.44 1.64
C ASP A 122 8.45 -16.29 1.72
N THR A 123 9.61 -16.51 1.10
CA THR A 123 10.70 -15.53 1.03
C THR A 123 11.02 -15.16 -0.41
N GLU A 124 10.04 -15.35 -1.28
CA GLU A 124 10.11 -15.02 -2.70
C GLU A 124 9.61 -13.59 -2.97
N ALA A 125 10.16 -13.01 -4.04
CA ALA A 125 9.74 -11.70 -4.54
C ALA A 125 8.29 -11.76 -5.03
N LEU A 126 7.60 -10.61 -4.99
CA LEU A 126 6.25 -10.51 -5.51
C LEU A 126 6.16 -10.91 -6.98
N LYS A 127 5.06 -11.55 -7.33
CA LYS A 127 4.65 -11.85 -8.71
C LYS A 127 3.35 -11.11 -9.01
N ASP A 128 3.01 -11.11 -10.29
CA ASP A 128 1.82 -10.45 -10.82
C ASP A 128 0.52 -10.87 -10.10
N GLU A 129 0.43 -12.13 -9.69
CA GLU A 129 -0.76 -12.68 -9.02
C GLU A 129 -0.96 -12.10 -7.62
N GLN A 130 0.11 -11.72 -6.91
CA GLN A 130 0.00 -11.07 -5.62
C GLN A 130 -0.40 -9.60 -5.74
N CYS A 131 0.04 -8.89 -6.79
CA CYS A 131 -0.33 -7.49 -7.00
C CYS A 131 -1.85 -7.30 -7.06
N VAL A 132 -2.55 -8.21 -7.75
CA VAL A 132 -4.01 -8.12 -7.93
C VAL A 132 -4.83 -8.51 -6.71
N VAL A 133 -4.20 -8.97 -5.63
CA VAL A 133 -4.86 -9.14 -4.33
C VAL A 133 -5.25 -7.80 -3.73
N CYS A 134 -4.39 -6.81 -3.88
CA CYS A 134 -4.59 -5.48 -3.32
C CYS A 134 -5.05 -4.50 -4.40
N HIS A 135 -4.44 -4.56 -5.58
CA HIS A 135 -4.70 -3.64 -6.67
C HIS A 135 -5.81 -4.14 -7.60
N LEU A 136 -7.03 -3.65 -7.39
CA LEU A 136 -8.13 -3.93 -8.30
C LEU A 136 -8.06 -3.03 -9.55
N ALA A 137 -7.64 -1.78 -9.37
CA ALA A 137 -7.56 -0.75 -10.40
C ALA A 137 -6.16 -0.11 -10.42
N SER A 138 -5.86 0.62 -11.50
CA SER A 138 -4.69 1.47 -11.62
C SER A 138 -5.14 2.88 -12.00
N ASP A 139 -4.53 3.93 -11.47
CA ASP A 139 -4.58 5.22 -12.16
C ASP A 139 -3.78 5.14 -13.44
N MET A 140 -4.29 5.80 -14.47
CA MET A 140 -3.64 5.91 -15.76
C MET A 140 -2.94 7.26 -15.95
N ASN A 141 -3.07 8.20 -15.00
CA ASN A 141 -2.33 9.46 -15.02
C ASN A 141 -0.92 9.34 -14.38
N GLY A 142 -0.62 8.22 -13.72
CA GLY A 142 0.64 7.97 -12.99
C GLY A 142 0.61 8.29 -11.49
N ASP A 143 -0.51 8.81 -10.97
CA ASP A 143 -0.69 9.18 -9.56
C ASP A 143 -1.38 8.04 -8.79
N PHE A 144 -0.75 7.59 -7.71
CA PHE A 144 -1.34 6.60 -6.83
C PHE A 144 -2.39 7.23 -5.91
N ASP A 145 -3.63 6.72 -5.94
CA ASP A 145 -4.70 7.05 -4.99
C ASP A 145 -5.17 5.76 -4.31
N PRO A 146 -4.87 5.55 -3.02
CA PRO A 146 -5.32 4.37 -2.27
C PRO A 146 -6.82 4.08 -2.43
N ASN A 147 -7.66 5.12 -2.52
CA ASN A 147 -9.11 4.99 -2.59
C ASN A 147 -9.64 4.59 -3.97
N ARG A 148 -8.77 4.53 -4.96
CA ARG A 148 -9.06 4.00 -6.28
C ARG A 148 -8.25 2.75 -6.56
N ASP A 149 -6.96 2.76 -6.25
CA ASP A 149 -6.01 1.72 -6.60
C ASP A 149 -6.16 0.49 -5.68
N LEU A 150 -6.50 0.68 -4.40
CA LEU A 150 -6.56 -0.39 -3.39
C LEU A 150 -7.98 -0.80 -2.97
N THR A 151 -9.01 -0.66 -3.79
CA THR A 151 -10.42 -0.79 -3.37
C THR A 151 -10.93 -2.21 -3.08
N ARG A 152 -10.06 -3.21 -2.94
CA ARG A 152 -10.46 -4.62 -2.81
C ARG A 152 -10.91 -4.99 -1.40
N LEU A 153 -10.37 -4.31 -0.38
CA LEU A 153 -10.51 -4.74 1.02
C LEU A 153 -11.59 -3.95 1.76
N LYS A 154 -12.44 -4.65 2.51
CA LYS A 154 -13.56 -4.07 3.26
C LYS A 154 -13.14 -3.64 4.66
N ASP A 155 -13.87 -2.68 5.23
CA ASP A 155 -13.72 -2.29 6.63
C ASP A 155 -14.18 -3.38 7.61
N SER A 156 -14.01 -3.14 8.91
CA SER A 156 -14.46 -4.06 9.98
C SER A 156 -15.97 -4.29 9.98
N ARG A 157 -16.76 -3.44 9.32
CA ARG A 157 -18.21 -3.58 9.15
C ARG A 157 -18.57 -4.28 7.84
N GLN A 158 -17.59 -4.81 7.12
CA GLN A 158 -17.75 -5.48 5.83
C GLN A 158 -18.26 -4.55 4.71
N LEU A 159 -17.95 -3.27 4.80
CA LEU A 159 -18.30 -2.25 3.81
C LEU A 159 -17.06 -1.74 3.07
N TYR A 160 -17.23 -1.40 1.79
CA TYR A 160 -16.22 -0.65 1.05
C TYR A 160 -16.26 0.79 1.51
N THR A 161 -15.22 1.23 2.21
CA THR A 161 -15.08 2.61 2.67
C THR A 161 -13.70 3.13 2.33
N PRO A 162 -13.56 4.44 2.04
CA PRO A 162 -12.27 5.06 1.79
C PRO A 162 -11.29 4.83 2.94
N TYR A 163 -10.02 4.58 2.59
CA TYR A 163 -8.90 4.59 3.50
C TYR A 163 -8.60 6.02 3.97
N THR A 164 -8.43 6.16 5.27
CA THR A 164 -8.06 7.40 5.95
C THR A 164 -6.56 7.53 6.14
N SER A 165 -5.81 6.42 6.11
CA SER A 165 -4.34 6.38 6.02
C SER A 165 -3.83 5.09 5.37
N SER A 166 -2.53 5.03 5.08
CA SER A 166 -1.85 3.79 4.64
C SER A 166 -1.99 2.67 5.67
N SER A 167 -1.88 2.98 6.95
CA SER A 167 -2.02 1.99 8.01
C SER A 167 -3.43 1.40 8.06
N GLU A 168 -4.49 2.18 7.81
CA GLU A 168 -5.84 1.62 7.74
C GLU A 168 -5.97 0.50 6.69
N PHE A 169 -5.28 0.65 5.54
CA PHE A 169 -5.22 -0.40 4.53
C PHE A 169 -4.57 -1.68 5.08
N CYS A 170 -3.41 -1.57 5.72
CA CYS A 170 -2.71 -2.71 6.34
C CYS A 170 -3.61 -3.41 7.37
N LEU A 171 -4.29 -2.61 8.21
CA LEU A 171 -5.16 -3.11 9.28
C LEU A 171 -6.42 -3.82 8.76
N ARG A 172 -6.80 -3.67 7.48
CA ARG A 172 -7.88 -4.47 6.89
C ARG A 172 -7.57 -5.98 6.91
N CYS A 173 -6.29 -6.34 6.82
CA CYS A 173 -5.83 -7.74 6.86
C CYS A 173 -5.14 -8.11 8.17
N HIS A 174 -4.37 -7.19 8.77
CA HIS A 174 -3.64 -7.43 10.02
C HIS A 174 -4.52 -7.19 11.24
N ASN A 175 -5.60 -7.96 11.34
CA ASN A 175 -6.53 -7.95 12.45
C ASN A 175 -7.09 -9.36 12.72
N ARG A 176 -7.43 -9.63 13.97
CA ARG A 176 -7.86 -10.96 14.45
C ARG A 176 -9.35 -11.19 14.28
N ASP A 177 -10.14 -10.14 14.43
CA ASP A 177 -11.60 -10.24 14.60
C ASP A 177 -12.37 -10.08 13.28
N HIS A 178 -11.72 -9.57 12.22
CA HIS A 178 -12.35 -9.18 10.96
C HIS A 178 -11.43 -9.46 9.76
N GLN A 179 -10.82 -10.66 9.70
CA GLN A 179 -9.99 -11.06 8.55
C GLN A 179 -10.78 -11.00 7.23
N GLN A 180 -10.09 -10.67 6.15
CA GLN A 180 -10.70 -10.57 4.82
C GLN A 180 -10.97 -11.96 4.26
N THR A 181 -12.21 -12.19 3.80
CA THR A 181 -12.60 -13.48 3.23
C THR A 181 -11.76 -13.83 1.99
N GLY A 182 -11.14 -15.02 2.00
CA GLY A 182 -10.25 -15.50 0.95
C GLY A 182 -8.79 -15.03 1.09
N PHE A 183 -8.48 -14.25 2.14
CA PHE A 183 -7.14 -13.75 2.46
C PHE A 183 -6.83 -13.93 3.96
N GLU A 184 -7.48 -14.89 4.59
CA GLU A 184 -7.26 -15.24 6.00
C GLU A 184 -5.81 -15.70 6.22
N MET A 185 -5.21 -15.24 7.32
CA MET A 185 -3.86 -15.64 7.71
C MET A 185 -3.93 -16.89 8.59
N ASP A 186 -3.29 -17.97 8.15
CA ASP A 186 -3.20 -19.23 8.90
C ASP A 186 -2.13 -19.15 9.99
N VAL A 187 -2.46 -18.43 11.06
CA VAL A 187 -1.62 -18.23 12.24
C VAL A 187 -2.44 -18.38 13.53
N ASP A 188 -1.76 -18.66 14.63
CA ASP A 188 -2.40 -18.73 15.95
C ASP A 188 -3.07 -17.40 16.32
N TYR A 189 -4.17 -17.45 17.09
CA TYR A 189 -4.95 -16.26 17.49
C TYR A 189 -4.13 -15.19 18.24
N GLU A 190 -3.13 -15.63 19.01
CA GLU A 190 -2.20 -14.78 19.75
C GLU A 190 -1.03 -14.28 18.91
N ASN A 191 -0.97 -14.64 17.62
CA ASN A 191 0.12 -14.23 16.75
C ASN A 191 0.09 -12.70 16.55
N PRO A 192 1.22 -11.99 16.78
CA PRO A 192 1.28 -10.55 16.61
C PRO A 192 0.82 -10.08 15.22
N LEU A 193 1.07 -10.86 14.16
CA LEU A 193 0.74 -10.49 12.78
C LEU A 193 -0.74 -10.17 12.56
N ILE A 194 -1.63 -10.82 13.31
CA ILE A 194 -3.07 -10.57 13.27
C ILE A 194 -3.56 -9.73 14.44
N ALA A 195 -2.68 -9.33 15.36
CA ALA A 195 -3.02 -8.47 16.50
C ALA A 195 -2.69 -6.98 16.24
N MET A 196 -2.17 -6.63 15.06
CA MET A 196 -1.67 -5.27 14.80
C MET A 196 -2.74 -4.18 14.94
N SER A 197 -4.00 -4.47 14.62
CA SER A 197 -5.10 -3.49 14.86
C SER A 197 -5.26 -3.14 16.34
N ASP A 198 -4.94 -4.06 17.26
CA ASP A 198 -4.94 -3.78 18.69
C ASP A 198 -3.72 -2.92 19.03
N ASN A 199 -2.53 -3.28 18.54
CA ASN A 199 -1.29 -2.55 18.86
C ASN A 199 -1.28 -1.12 18.30
N TYR A 200 -1.70 -0.94 17.06
CA TYR A 200 -1.66 0.35 16.36
C TYR A 200 -2.45 1.44 17.10
N ASN A 201 -3.64 1.11 17.59
CA ASN A 201 -4.52 2.11 18.22
C ASN A 201 -4.10 2.49 19.64
N TYR A 202 -3.34 1.62 20.32
CA TYR A 202 -3.00 1.81 21.73
C TYR A 202 -1.52 2.10 21.98
N VAL A 203 -0.62 1.79 21.03
CA VAL A 203 0.79 1.62 21.37
C VAL A 203 1.78 2.15 20.33
N ASP A 204 1.41 2.21 19.04
CA ASP A 204 2.32 2.68 17.99
C ASP A 204 2.25 4.20 17.82
N LYS A 205 2.67 4.92 18.86
CA LYS A 205 2.86 6.38 18.80
C LYS A 205 4.33 6.72 18.93
N HIS A 206 4.78 7.77 18.25
CA HIS A 206 6.00 8.47 18.63
C HIS A 206 5.76 9.04 20.03
N GLY A 207 6.16 8.33 21.09
CA GLY A 207 5.73 8.60 22.47
C GLY A 207 5.98 10.04 22.96
N GLU A 208 5.32 10.45 24.05
CA GLU A 208 5.51 11.78 24.65
C GLU A 208 6.99 12.07 24.93
N LYS A 209 7.38 13.36 24.91
CA LYS A 209 8.64 13.83 25.50
C LYS A 209 8.57 13.62 27.03
N ALA A 210 8.83 12.42 27.51
CA ALA A 210 8.82 12.13 28.93
C ALA A 210 10.05 12.77 29.61
N GLY A 211 9.81 13.64 30.59
CA GLY A 211 10.82 14.12 31.54
C GLY A 211 11.06 15.64 31.58
N THR A 212 11.18 16.18 32.80
CA THR A 212 11.57 17.58 33.06
C THR A 212 13.08 17.78 33.21
N GLY A 213 13.94 16.81 32.88
CA GLY A 213 15.37 16.93 33.16
C GLY A 213 16.26 15.90 32.45
N GLU A 214 17.21 16.41 31.66
CA GLU A 214 18.57 15.85 31.49
C GLU A 214 18.76 14.37 31.07
N ARG A 215 17.80 13.70 30.38
CA ARG A 215 18.05 12.37 29.77
C ARG A 215 17.82 12.27 28.24
N SER A 216 18.96 12.17 27.57
CA SER A 216 19.43 11.54 26.32
C SER A 216 18.60 11.05 25.11
N TYR A 217 17.26 11.07 25.02
CA TYR A 217 16.57 10.57 23.79
C TYR A 217 15.62 11.58 23.12
N ALA A 218 15.78 12.87 23.39
CA ALA A 218 14.89 13.87 22.79
C ALA A 218 15.36 14.25 21.38
N GLY A 219 14.58 13.86 20.38
CA GLY A 219 14.55 14.49 19.06
C GLY A 219 13.96 13.60 17.97
N LEU A 220 13.07 14.19 17.16
CA LEU A 220 12.51 13.62 15.94
C LEU A 220 12.98 14.47 14.77
N ARG A 221 13.19 13.83 13.62
CA ARG A 221 13.44 14.57 12.38
C ARG A 221 12.23 15.41 12.01
N GLU A 222 12.50 16.47 11.24
CA GLU A 222 11.46 17.26 10.60
C GLU A 222 10.53 16.35 9.78
N GLY A 223 9.22 16.58 9.91
CA GLY A 223 8.16 15.71 9.38
C GLY A 223 7.48 14.89 10.47
N TYR A 224 8.26 14.25 11.35
CA TYR A 224 7.75 13.45 12.45
C TYR A 224 7.37 14.30 13.67
N ARG A 225 6.36 13.83 14.42
CA ARG A 225 5.84 14.55 15.60
C ARG A 225 5.62 13.61 16.77
N TYR A 226 5.95 14.09 17.96
CA TYR A 226 5.54 13.40 19.19
C TYR A 226 4.02 13.32 19.28
N ASP A 227 3.55 12.25 19.92
CA ASP A 227 2.16 11.83 20.08
C ASP A 227 1.40 11.52 18.77
N SER A 228 2.09 11.53 17.63
CA SER A 228 1.55 11.03 16.36
C SER A 228 1.64 9.50 16.30
N LEU A 229 0.69 8.89 15.58
CA LEU A 229 0.78 7.48 15.24
C LEU A 229 1.95 7.25 14.27
N VAL A 230 2.67 6.16 14.45
CA VAL A 230 3.71 5.70 13.51
C VAL A 230 3.00 4.97 12.38
N GLU A 231 3.15 5.40 11.12
CA GLU A 231 2.52 4.69 10.02
C GLU A 231 3.23 3.34 9.80
N CYS A 232 2.48 2.29 9.46
CA CYS A 232 3.06 0.96 9.22
C CYS A 232 4.19 1.02 8.18
N THR A 233 4.06 1.90 7.18
CA THR A 233 5.03 2.12 6.11
C THR A 233 6.27 2.90 6.53
N ASP A 234 6.32 3.45 7.74
CA ASP A 234 7.56 4.06 8.25
C ASP A 234 8.58 2.97 8.62
N CYS A 235 8.12 1.76 8.93
CA CYS A 235 8.97 0.62 9.24
C CYS A 235 8.92 -0.49 8.19
N HIS A 236 7.78 -0.71 7.55
CA HIS A 236 7.54 -1.89 6.70
C HIS A 236 7.33 -1.55 5.22
N ALA A 237 7.95 -2.35 4.35
CA ALA A 237 7.78 -2.27 2.90
C ALA A 237 6.48 -2.97 2.46
N MET A 238 5.70 -2.30 1.60
CA MET A 238 4.48 -2.88 1.02
C MET A 238 4.75 -3.90 -0.08
N HIS A 239 5.78 -3.67 -0.90
CA HIS A 239 6.02 -4.46 -2.11
C HIS A 239 7.18 -5.45 -1.95
N GLY A 240 8.30 -5.02 -1.40
CA GLY A 240 9.38 -5.96 -1.11
C GLY A 240 10.57 -5.32 -0.45
N THR A 241 11.37 -6.16 0.18
CA THR A 241 12.61 -5.76 0.87
C THR A 241 13.58 -6.94 0.93
N ASP A 242 14.86 -6.65 1.10
CA ASP A 242 15.88 -7.63 1.45
C ASP A 242 15.95 -7.93 2.96
N ASN A 243 15.26 -7.15 3.80
CA ASN A 243 15.21 -7.38 5.24
C ASN A 243 14.04 -8.30 5.64
N THR A 244 14.24 -9.08 6.71
CA THR A 244 13.20 -9.94 7.27
C THR A 244 12.08 -9.13 7.93
N GLY A 245 10.89 -9.74 8.07
CA GLY A 245 9.73 -9.07 8.67
C GLY A 245 9.18 -7.92 7.82
N LEU A 246 9.53 -7.90 6.53
CA LEU A 246 9.24 -6.82 5.60
C LEU A 246 9.70 -5.44 6.08
N ILE A 247 10.74 -5.34 6.91
CA ILE A 247 11.30 -4.05 7.31
C ILE A 247 11.88 -3.35 6.07
N ILE A 248 11.68 -2.04 5.91
CA ILE A 248 12.24 -1.30 4.77
C ILE A 248 13.77 -1.45 4.71
N ASP A 249 14.30 -1.62 3.51
CA ASP A 249 15.74 -1.71 3.18
C ASP A 249 16.26 -0.48 2.42
N ASP A 250 15.34 0.34 1.90
CA ASP A 250 15.60 1.60 1.23
C ASP A 250 14.54 2.61 1.66
N SER A 251 14.96 3.82 2.01
CA SER A 251 14.09 4.90 2.45
C SER A 251 12.98 5.29 1.48
N LYS A 252 13.12 4.99 0.18
CA LYS A 252 12.09 5.25 -0.84
C LYS A 252 10.93 4.24 -0.79
N LYS A 253 11.05 3.15 -0.03
CA LYS A 253 10.00 2.11 0.10
C LYS A 253 8.97 2.43 1.20
N GLY A 254 9.13 3.55 1.89
CA GLY A 254 8.34 3.91 3.06
C GLY A 254 8.59 5.34 3.54
N LEU A 255 8.45 5.58 4.85
CA LEU A 255 8.82 6.83 5.53
C LEU A 255 8.17 8.07 4.91
N SER A 256 6.84 8.01 4.75
CA SER A 256 6.10 9.00 3.94
C SER A 256 6.16 10.42 4.51
N GLU A 257 6.38 10.55 5.82
CA GLU A 257 6.51 11.83 6.53
C GLU A 257 7.94 12.38 6.51
N LEU A 258 8.93 11.62 6.02
CA LEU A 258 10.31 12.07 5.96
C LEU A 258 10.46 13.23 4.97
N ASP A 259 11.22 14.24 5.39
CA ASP A 259 11.53 15.40 4.55
C ASP A 259 12.02 14.97 3.15
N ALA A 260 11.53 15.67 2.12
CA ALA A 260 11.79 15.31 0.73
C ALA A 260 13.29 15.31 0.38
N GLU A 261 14.12 16.15 1.01
CA GLU A 261 15.57 16.17 0.75
C GLU A 261 16.26 14.88 1.23
N ILE A 262 15.70 14.24 2.25
CA ILE A 262 16.17 12.95 2.78
C ILE A 262 15.46 11.82 2.02
N ARG A 263 14.14 11.86 1.89
CA ARG A 263 13.35 10.83 1.19
C ARG A 263 13.77 10.62 -0.27
N ASN A 264 14.15 11.69 -0.97
CA ASN A 264 14.58 11.59 -2.37
C ASN A 264 16.02 11.09 -2.53
N LYS A 265 16.75 10.88 -1.42
CA LYS A 265 18.04 10.17 -1.42
C LYS A 265 17.81 8.73 -0.95
N PRO A 266 18.33 7.72 -1.66
CA PRO A 266 18.26 6.34 -1.20
C PRO A 266 19.17 6.16 0.01
N TYR A 267 18.58 6.01 1.20
CA TYR A 267 19.30 5.55 2.39
C TYR A 267 19.08 4.05 2.53
N SER A 268 20.18 3.30 2.50
CA SER A 268 20.15 1.87 2.78
C SER A 268 19.80 1.65 4.25
N ILE A 269 18.99 0.63 4.51
CA ILE A 269 18.61 0.21 5.85
C ILE A 269 18.88 -1.28 5.93
N ASN A 270 19.75 -1.67 6.84
CA ASN A 270 20.11 -3.05 7.09
C ASN A 270 19.87 -3.37 8.55
N ASN A 271 18.95 -4.31 8.82
CA ASN A 271 18.61 -4.74 10.17
C ASN A 271 19.33 -6.03 10.60
N THR A 272 20.43 -6.38 9.93
CA THR A 272 21.19 -7.60 10.25
C THR A 272 21.64 -7.63 11.70
N SER A 273 21.61 -8.83 12.30
CA SER A 273 22.00 -9.06 13.69
C SER A 273 21.16 -8.31 14.74
N GLY A 274 19.95 -7.85 14.38
CA GLY A 274 19.06 -7.14 15.29
C GLY A 274 19.46 -5.69 15.57
N ASN A 275 20.46 -5.15 14.85
CA ASN A 275 20.77 -3.73 14.96
C ASN A 275 19.77 -2.93 14.12
N ASN A 276 18.94 -2.13 14.79
CA ASN A 276 17.90 -1.33 14.17
C ASN A 276 18.30 0.16 14.01
N ALA A 277 19.56 0.53 14.28
CA ALA A 277 20.01 1.92 14.25
C ALA A 277 19.80 2.59 12.88
N GLU A 278 20.11 1.89 11.78
CA GLU A 278 19.89 2.40 10.41
C GLU A 278 18.41 2.66 10.10
N LEU A 279 17.48 1.94 10.75
CA LEU A 279 16.04 2.18 10.66
C LEU A 279 15.62 3.33 11.59
N CYS A 280 16.00 3.28 12.87
CA CYS A 280 15.57 4.25 13.87
C CYS A 280 16.04 5.67 13.53
N VAL A 281 17.24 5.82 12.97
CA VAL A 281 17.79 7.13 12.58
C VAL A 281 16.97 7.80 11.46
N MET A 282 16.11 7.06 10.77
CA MET A 282 15.26 7.62 9.71
C MET A 282 14.19 8.56 10.26
N CYS A 283 13.69 8.30 11.46
CA CYS A 283 12.69 9.14 12.13
C CYS A 283 13.29 9.95 13.28
N HIS A 284 14.38 9.48 13.88
CA HIS A 284 15.01 10.09 15.05
C HIS A 284 16.21 10.97 14.69
N GLN A 285 16.31 12.09 15.41
CA GLN A 285 17.47 12.96 15.39
C GLN A 285 17.52 13.75 16.69
N MET A 286 18.50 13.45 17.54
CA MET A 286 18.64 14.14 18.83
C MET A 286 18.84 15.65 18.72
N ASP A 287 18.06 16.40 19.49
CA ASP A 287 18.18 17.86 19.64
C ASP A 287 19.47 18.25 20.39
N VAL A 288 19.90 17.39 21.32
CA VAL A 288 21.10 17.55 22.14
C VAL A 288 21.98 16.34 21.91
N LEU A 289 23.14 16.56 21.28
CA LEU A 289 24.09 15.50 20.94
C LEU A 289 24.75 14.96 22.22
N LEU A 290 24.62 13.65 22.44
CA LEU A 290 25.19 12.90 23.56
C LEU A 290 25.67 11.54 23.06
N ASP A 291 26.64 10.95 23.76
CA ASP A 291 27.15 9.62 23.48
C ASP A 291 27.55 9.45 22.00
N ASP A 292 26.92 8.52 21.28
CA ASP A 292 27.21 8.24 19.87
C ASP A 292 26.43 9.14 18.88
N ALA A 293 25.72 10.18 19.33
CA ALA A 293 24.81 10.98 18.48
C ALA A 293 25.48 11.67 17.28
N GLU A 294 26.78 11.93 17.35
CA GLU A 294 27.55 12.49 16.24
C GLU A 294 28.05 11.45 15.23
N LEU A 295 28.01 10.17 15.59
CA LEU A 295 28.49 9.08 14.76
C LEU A 295 27.48 8.73 13.67
N ASP A 296 28.00 8.41 12.49
CA ASP A 296 27.23 7.83 11.40
C ASP A 296 26.79 6.42 11.80
N VAL A 297 25.49 6.14 11.69
CA VAL A 297 24.92 4.83 12.05
C VAL A 297 25.20 3.76 10.99
N GLY A 298 25.75 4.13 9.83
CA GLY A 298 26.11 3.21 8.74
C GLY A 298 25.55 3.58 7.38
N ASN A 299 24.51 4.43 7.35
CA ASN A 299 23.82 4.85 6.13
C ASN A 299 24.04 6.34 5.77
N GLY A 300 24.93 7.05 6.47
CA GLY A 300 25.21 8.47 6.25
C GLY A 300 24.36 9.41 7.11
N LEU A 301 23.54 8.86 8.02
CA LEU A 301 22.76 9.62 8.98
C LEU A 301 23.31 9.44 10.40
N SER A 302 23.05 10.44 11.25
CA SER A 302 23.40 10.45 12.67
C SER A 302 22.27 11.03 13.52
N GLY A 303 22.43 10.96 14.84
CA GLY A 303 21.49 11.52 15.81
C GLY A 303 20.87 10.50 16.78
N LEU A 304 21.48 9.33 16.97
CA LEU A 304 21.10 8.33 17.99
C LEU A 304 22.17 8.25 19.09
N HIS A 305 21.80 8.12 20.36
CA HIS A 305 22.79 8.03 21.46
C HIS A 305 23.55 6.68 21.48
N GLU A 306 23.02 5.65 20.83
CA GLU A 306 23.65 4.34 20.70
C GLU A 306 23.43 3.82 19.27
N ILE A 307 24.55 3.54 18.57
CA ILE A 307 24.52 3.09 17.18
C ILE A 307 24.85 1.60 17.02
N ALA A 308 25.27 0.96 18.12
CA ALA A 308 25.68 -0.43 18.17
C ALA A 308 24.80 -1.21 19.14
N GLY A 309 23.72 -1.82 18.64
CA GLY A 309 22.86 -2.66 19.48
C GLY A 309 21.44 -2.77 18.95
N ASP A 310 20.63 -3.54 19.65
CA ASP A 310 19.20 -3.63 19.36
C ASP A 310 18.46 -2.55 20.16
N CYS A 311 18.07 -1.48 19.46
CA CYS A 311 17.27 -0.39 20.05
C CYS A 311 15.99 -0.91 20.70
N GLN A 312 15.45 -2.06 20.26
CA GLN A 312 14.22 -2.64 20.78
C GLN A 312 14.32 -3.11 22.24
N LEU A 313 15.55 -3.34 22.73
CA LEU A 313 15.77 -3.67 24.15
C LEU A 313 15.39 -2.52 25.08
N CYS A 314 15.54 -1.28 24.59
CA CYS A 314 15.31 -0.07 25.34
C CYS A 314 14.14 0.75 24.80
N HIS A 315 13.67 0.52 23.57
CA HIS A 315 12.62 1.29 22.91
C HIS A 315 11.65 0.37 22.18
N SER A 316 10.38 0.33 22.57
CA SER A 316 9.37 -0.44 21.86
C SER A 316 8.24 0.43 21.31
N HIS A 317 7.95 0.25 20.03
CA HIS A 317 6.65 0.57 19.45
C HIS A 317 5.83 -0.73 19.49
N GLY A 318 4.60 -0.69 20.00
CA GLY A 318 3.73 -1.88 20.00
C GLY A 318 3.62 -2.67 21.31
N GLU A 319 4.37 -2.36 22.38
CA GLU A 319 4.10 -2.88 23.75
C GLU A 319 3.54 -1.84 24.74
N ALA A 320 2.50 -2.21 25.49
CA ALA A 320 1.70 -1.31 26.33
C ALA A 320 2.45 -0.59 27.48
N VAL A 321 3.77 -0.74 27.61
CA VAL A 321 4.54 -0.10 28.68
C VAL A 321 5.98 0.18 28.23
N GLN A 322 6.27 1.45 27.96
CA GLN A 322 7.46 2.08 28.52
C GLN A 322 7.07 3.37 29.24
N ALA A 323 6.49 3.17 30.42
CA ALA A 323 6.44 4.19 31.45
C ALA A 323 7.86 4.47 31.95
N GLY A 324 8.50 5.49 31.38
CA GLY A 324 9.69 6.12 31.92
C GLY A 324 11.02 5.56 31.42
N MET A 325 11.51 6.12 30.33
CA MET A 325 12.92 6.52 30.24
C MET A 325 13.02 8.04 30.34
#